data_AF-A0A7J3D789-F1
#
_entry.id   AF-A0A7J3D789-F1
#
_cell.length_a   1.000
_cell.length_b   1.000
_cell.length_c   1.000
_cell.angle_alpha   90.00
_cell.angle_beta   90.00
_cell.angle_gamma   90.00
#
_symmetry.space_group_name_H-M   'P 1'
#
loop_
_entity.id
_entity.type
_entity.pdbx_description
1 polymer ?
#
loop_
_entity_poly.entity_id
_entity_poly.type
_entity_poly.pdbx_seq_one_letter_code
_entity_poly.pdbx_strand_id
1 'polypeptide(L)'
;MESLLHALLNELKKRDEGMSFDDFLSMVGMGTSISEALKISSTGTIKETIGLLLKNYHLSELNSNASHQFDRLCNLEKEVSEKELFGELQRAIKDNNLEKTLGNAIAILILNYIRAYHLLDDVDVITLWFTNRALQEFSSASFAQNIRSKTSTWMLDDLIRYCFKVVRDQHDSIALDKLLYGNDTYRFEEKGNRLKFKMDVYPNYPSQRSSKISSVLAILEQLGLIETHGNIKRLTHDGSKILEDWLHARAS
;
A
#
# COMPACT_ATOMS: atom_id res chain seq x y z
N MET A 1 -5.20 -2.39 1.48
CA MET A 1 -4.12 -2.30 0.46
C MET A 1 -2.88 -3.08 0.89
N GLU A 2 -2.30 -2.81 2.05
CA GLU A 2 -1.12 -3.54 2.55
C GLU A 2 -1.30 -5.08 2.61
N SER A 3 -2.47 -5.56 3.04
CA SER A 3 -2.77 -7.00 3.02
C SER A 3 -2.78 -7.60 1.61
N LEU A 4 -3.19 -6.84 0.59
CA LEU A 4 -3.12 -7.25 -0.81
C LEU A 4 -1.65 -7.33 -1.26
N LEU A 5 -0.83 -6.35 -0.87
CA LEU A 5 0.62 -6.40 -1.11
C LEU A 5 1.23 -7.65 -0.49
N HIS A 6 0.96 -7.93 0.79
CA HIS A 6 1.47 -9.13 1.45
C HIS A 6 1.06 -10.42 0.75
N ALA A 7 -0.20 -10.54 0.37
CA ALA A 7 -0.71 -11.68 -0.39
C ALA A 7 0.05 -11.88 -1.71
N LEU A 8 0.20 -10.81 -2.50
CA LEU A 8 0.95 -10.86 -3.77
C LEU A 8 2.42 -11.23 -3.56
N LEU A 9 3.08 -10.61 -2.58
CA LEU A 9 4.49 -10.86 -2.30
C LEU A 9 4.75 -12.29 -1.83
N ASN A 10 3.87 -12.84 -0.99
CA ASN A 10 3.99 -14.22 -0.52
C ASN A 10 3.89 -15.21 -1.68
N GLU A 11 3.03 -14.97 -2.65
CA GLU A 11 2.91 -15.84 -3.83
C GLU A 11 4.05 -15.65 -4.82
N LEU A 12 4.47 -14.41 -5.09
CA LEU A 12 5.60 -14.14 -5.99
C LEU A 12 6.92 -14.73 -5.48
N LYS A 13 7.16 -14.69 -4.16
CA LYS A 13 8.36 -15.27 -3.55
C LYS A 13 8.44 -16.79 -3.64
N LYS A 14 7.32 -17.48 -3.90
CA LYS A 14 7.31 -18.93 -4.13
C LYS A 14 7.72 -19.30 -5.57
N ARG A 15 7.85 -18.32 -6.48
CA ARG A 15 8.08 -18.55 -7.92
C ARG A 15 9.25 -17.71 -8.44
N ASP A 16 10.42 -18.31 -8.56
CA ASP A 16 11.64 -17.66 -9.09
C ASP A 16 11.48 -17.12 -10.54
N GLU A 17 10.64 -17.78 -11.33
CA GLU A 17 10.34 -17.37 -12.70
C GLU A 17 9.34 -16.21 -12.81
N GLY A 18 8.78 -15.76 -11.69
CA GLY A 18 7.68 -14.81 -11.65
C GLY A 18 6.32 -15.47 -11.92
N MET A 19 5.27 -14.66 -11.85
CA MET A 19 3.89 -15.10 -12.04
C MET A 19 3.15 -14.08 -12.92
N SER A 20 2.32 -14.54 -13.85
CA SER A 20 1.43 -13.60 -14.53
C SER A 20 0.29 -13.18 -13.61
N PHE A 21 -0.27 -12.00 -13.83
CA PHE A 21 -1.40 -11.56 -13.02
C PHE A 21 -2.64 -12.44 -13.22
N ASP A 22 -2.84 -12.97 -14.43
CA ASP A 22 -3.93 -13.90 -14.72
C ASP A 22 -3.76 -15.24 -13.98
N ASP A 23 -2.52 -15.75 -13.90
CA ASP A 23 -2.22 -16.93 -13.07
C ASP A 23 -2.52 -16.65 -11.60
N PHE A 24 -2.11 -15.47 -11.10
CA PHE A 24 -2.40 -15.05 -9.73
C PHE A 24 -3.91 -15.01 -9.47
N LEU A 25 -4.70 -14.38 -10.34
CA LEU A 25 -6.16 -14.32 -10.19
C LEU A 25 -6.81 -15.70 -10.23
N SER A 26 -6.34 -16.58 -11.14
CA SER A 26 -6.90 -17.93 -11.29
C SER A 26 -6.74 -18.79 -10.04
N MET A 27 -5.70 -18.54 -9.23
CA MET A 27 -5.45 -19.26 -7.99
C MET A 27 -6.44 -18.92 -6.86
N VAL A 28 -7.26 -17.89 -7.03
CA VAL A 28 -7.97 -17.26 -5.90
C VAL A 28 -9.50 -17.43 -5.98
N GLY A 29 -10.09 -17.82 -7.11
CA GLY A 29 -11.54 -18.08 -7.18
C GLY A 29 -12.40 -16.90 -6.68
N MET A 30 -12.04 -15.67 -7.08
CA MET A 30 -12.27 -14.43 -6.33
C MET A 30 -13.74 -14.02 -6.06
N GLY A 31 -14.67 -14.28 -6.98
CA GLY A 31 -16.04 -13.75 -6.87
C GLY A 31 -16.84 -14.34 -5.70
N THR A 32 -16.57 -15.59 -5.32
CA THR A 32 -17.26 -16.28 -4.22
C THR A 32 -16.77 -15.78 -2.86
N SER A 33 -15.47 -15.62 -2.66
CA SER A 33 -14.92 -15.20 -1.37
C SER A 33 -15.29 -13.78 -0.96
N ILE A 34 -15.44 -12.86 -1.92
CA ILE A 34 -15.94 -11.49 -1.66
C ILE A 34 -17.41 -11.54 -1.21
N SER A 35 -18.23 -12.30 -1.93
CA SER A 35 -19.66 -12.44 -1.59
C SER A 35 -19.87 -13.13 -0.24
N GLU A 36 -19.05 -14.14 0.08
CA GLU A 36 -19.04 -14.79 1.40
C GLU A 36 -18.67 -13.81 2.51
N ALA A 37 -17.60 -13.04 2.34
CA ALA A 37 -17.16 -12.04 3.31
C ALA A 37 -18.26 -10.97 3.55
N LEU A 38 -18.97 -10.56 2.50
CA LEU A 38 -20.06 -9.60 2.57
C LEU A 38 -21.41 -10.22 2.94
N LYS A 39 -21.48 -11.55 3.16
CA LYS A 39 -22.70 -12.31 3.48
C LYS A 39 -23.84 -12.04 2.50
N ILE A 40 -23.52 -12.05 1.21
CA ILE A 40 -24.45 -11.88 0.10
C ILE A 40 -24.33 -13.05 -0.88
N SER A 41 -25.31 -13.20 -1.77
CA SER A 41 -25.19 -14.15 -2.88
C SER A 41 -24.02 -13.81 -3.79
N SER A 42 -23.46 -14.83 -4.46
CA SER A 42 -22.42 -14.64 -5.47
C SER A 42 -22.89 -13.68 -6.57
N THR A 43 -22.03 -12.75 -6.96
CA THR A 43 -22.30 -11.73 -7.99
C THR A 43 -21.10 -11.58 -8.92
N GLY A 44 -21.33 -11.12 -10.14
CA GLY A 44 -20.26 -10.87 -11.11
C GLY A 44 -19.78 -9.42 -11.14
N THR A 45 -20.65 -8.46 -10.82
CA THR A 45 -20.39 -7.03 -10.99
C THR A 45 -20.35 -6.27 -9.68
N ILE A 46 -19.52 -5.22 -9.62
CA ILE A 46 -19.42 -4.35 -8.42
C ILE A 46 -20.80 -3.74 -8.08
N LYS A 47 -21.56 -3.31 -9.09
CA LYS A 47 -22.88 -2.70 -8.91
C LYS A 47 -23.86 -3.65 -8.20
N GLU A 48 -23.90 -4.91 -8.61
CA GLU A 48 -24.76 -5.92 -7.98
C GLU A 48 -24.33 -6.22 -6.56
N THR A 49 -23.02 -6.39 -6.32
CA THR A 49 -22.45 -6.60 -4.98
C THR A 49 -22.87 -5.49 -4.03
N ILE A 50 -22.70 -4.23 -4.44
CA ILE A 50 -23.10 -3.06 -3.65
C ILE A 50 -24.63 -3.03 -3.45
N GLY A 51 -25.41 -3.29 -4.50
CA GLY A 51 -26.86 -3.27 -4.43
C GLY A 51 -27.42 -4.32 -3.46
N LEU A 52 -26.86 -5.53 -3.44
CA LEU A 52 -27.23 -6.57 -2.49
C LEU A 52 -26.81 -6.21 -1.06
N LEU A 53 -25.61 -5.68 -0.90
CA LEU A 53 -25.13 -5.25 0.40
C LEU A 53 -26.03 -4.14 0.96
N LEU A 54 -26.34 -3.09 0.20
CA LEU A 54 -27.23 -2.00 0.63
C LEU A 54 -28.63 -2.52 1.03
N LYS A 55 -29.15 -3.54 0.35
CA LYS A 55 -30.41 -4.19 0.72
C LYS A 55 -30.35 -4.85 2.10
N ASN A 56 -29.22 -5.43 2.50
CA ASN A 56 -29.04 -5.97 3.86
C ASN A 56 -29.14 -4.89 4.95
N TYR A 57 -28.91 -3.62 4.59
CA TYR A 57 -29.08 -2.46 5.47
C TYR A 57 -30.43 -1.74 5.28
N HIS A 58 -31.35 -2.32 4.50
CA HIS A 58 -32.63 -1.71 4.13
C HIS A 58 -32.48 -0.37 3.40
N LEU A 59 -31.38 -0.19 2.66
CA LEU A 59 -31.12 1.00 1.86
C LEU A 59 -31.45 0.75 0.38
N SER A 60 -31.76 1.84 -0.32
CA SER A 60 -32.00 1.83 -1.76
C SER A 60 -30.68 1.80 -2.55
N GLU A 61 -30.70 2.20 -3.82
CA GLU A 61 -29.49 2.25 -4.64
C GLU A 61 -28.42 3.20 -4.09
N LEU A 62 -27.16 2.99 -4.50
CA LEU A 62 -26.05 3.81 -4.06
C LEU A 62 -26.20 5.26 -4.57
N ASN A 63 -26.41 6.16 -3.62
CA ASN A 63 -26.42 7.61 -3.81
C ASN A 63 -25.88 8.28 -2.54
N SER A 64 -25.71 9.61 -2.54
CA SER A 64 -25.15 10.36 -1.39
C SER A 64 -25.93 10.13 -0.09
N ASN A 65 -27.27 10.10 -0.15
CA ASN A 65 -28.10 9.84 1.03
C ASN A 65 -27.95 8.39 1.54
N ALA A 66 -27.97 7.40 0.65
CA ALA A 66 -27.75 6.00 1.02
C ALA A 66 -26.35 5.80 1.63
N SER A 67 -25.33 6.47 1.11
CA SER A 67 -23.97 6.48 1.66
C SER A 67 -23.92 7.03 3.09
N HIS A 68 -24.53 8.19 3.35
CA HIS A 68 -24.63 8.77 4.69
C HIS A 68 -25.38 7.87 5.67
N GLN A 69 -26.48 7.26 5.23
CA GLN A 69 -27.23 6.33 6.07
C GLN A 69 -26.43 5.06 6.34
N PHE A 70 -25.76 4.52 5.31
CA PHE A 70 -24.89 3.36 5.44
C PHE A 70 -23.77 3.59 6.44
N ASP A 71 -23.09 4.74 6.39
CA ASP A 71 -22.01 5.09 7.33
C ASP A 71 -22.47 5.10 8.79
N ARG A 72 -23.73 5.49 9.05
CA ARG A 72 -24.34 5.46 10.37
C ARG A 72 -24.79 4.05 10.80
N LEU A 73 -25.30 3.26 9.86
CA LEU A 73 -25.86 1.92 10.12
C LEU A 73 -24.82 0.82 10.18
N CYS A 74 -23.72 0.96 9.42
CA CYS A 74 -22.57 0.06 9.41
C CYS A 74 -21.68 0.34 10.63
N ASN A 75 -22.17 -0.08 11.79
CA ASN A 75 -21.45 0.02 13.06
C ASN A 75 -20.78 -1.31 13.43
N LEU A 76 -19.99 -1.30 14.51
CA LEU A 76 -19.16 -2.43 14.95
C LEU A 76 -19.98 -3.64 15.46
N GLU A 77 -21.28 -3.49 15.67
CA GLU A 77 -22.18 -4.54 16.16
C GLU A 77 -22.87 -5.29 15.01
N LYS A 78 -22.72 -4.81 13.77
CA LYS A 78 -23.24 -5.49 12.59
C LYS A 78 -22.38 -6.68 12.21
N GLU A 79 -23.09 -7.71 11.74
CA GLU A 79 -22.53 -8.97 11.21
C GLU A 79 -21.64 -8.78 9.99
N VAL A 80 -21.78 -7.66 9.28
CA VAL A 80 -20.83 -7.23 8.26
C VAL A 80 -20.37 -5.86 8.70
N SER A 81 -19.13 -5.79 9.17
CA SER A 81 -18.50 -4.56 9.64
C SER A 81 -17.01 -4.61 9.39
N GLU A 82 -16.35 -3.45 9.33
CA GLU A 82 -14.90 -3.38 9.12
C GLU A 82 -14.14 -4.10 10.24
N LYS A 83 -14.65 -4.08 11.47
CA LYS A 83 -14.02 -4.77 12.61
C LYS A 83 -14.05 -6.28 12.44
N GLU A 84 -15.21 -6.84 12.07
CA GLU A 84 -15.35 -8.28 11.83
C GLU A 84 -14.47 -8.72 10.65
N LEU A 85 -14.57 -8.02 9.52
CA LEU A 85 -13.78 -8.29 8.32
C LEU A 85 -12.27 -8.13 8.57
N PHE A 86 -11.86 -7.14 9.36
CA PHE A 86 -10.45 -6.96 9.70
C PHE A 86 -9.94 -8.08 10.61
N GLY A 87 -10.76 -8.53 11.58
CA GLY A 87 -10.45 -9.69 12.41
C GLY A 87 -10.36 -10.99 11.60
N GLU A 88 -11.21 -11.16 10.58
CA GLU A 88 -11.12 -12.28 9.63
C GLU A 88 -9.90 -12.18 8.71
N LEU A 89 -9.60 -10.98 8.20
CA LEU A 89 -8.43 -10.71 7.40
C LEU A 89 -7.14 -11.04 8.14
N GLN A 90 -7.02 -10.61 9.41
CA GLN A 90 -5.85 -10.93 10.24
C GLN A 90 -5.69 -12.43 10.48
N ARG A 91 -6.80 -13.16 10.69
CA ARG A 91 -6.77 -14.63 10.80
C ARG A 91 -6.34 -15.28 9.49
N ALA A 92 -6.95 -14.88 8.37
CA ALA A 92 -6.61 -15.40 7.05
C ALA A 92 -5.13 -15.19 6.69
N ILE A 93 -4.55 -14.03 7.03
CA ILE A 93 -3.12 -13.76 6.83
C ILE A 93 -2.26 -14.70 7.68
N LYS A 94 -2.60 -14.90 8.96
CA LYS A 94 -1.87 -15.83 9.85
C LYS A 94 -1.92 -17.27 9.34
N ASP A 95 -3.06 -17.67 8.80
CA ASP A 95 -3.29 -19.01 8.27
C ASP A 95 -2.76 -19.18 6.83
N ASN A 96 -2.16 -18.14 6.23
CA ASN A 96 -1.75 -18.10 4.82
C ASN A 96 -2.87 -18.48 3.83
N ASN A 97 -4.11 -18.14 4.15
CA ASN A 97 -5.27 -18.39 3.29
C ASN A 97 -5.46 -17.24 2.29
N LEU A 98 -4.86 -17.39 1.10
CA LEU A 98 -4.84 -16.39 0.05
C LEU A 98 -6.24 -15.92 -0.36
N GLU A 99 -7.16 -16.85 -0.63
CA GLU A 99 -8.54 -16.57 -1.03
C GLU A 99 -9.28 -15.73 0.01
N LYS A 100 -9.23 -16.13 1.28
CA LYS A 100 -9.87 -15.35 2.35
C LYS A 100 -9.19 -14.02 2.61
N THR A 101 -7.87 -13.92 2.49
CA THR A 101 -7.16 -12.64 2.60
C THR A 101 -7.66 -11.67 1.54
N LEU A 102 -7.84 -12.16 0.31
CA LEU A 102 -8.27 -11.32 -0.81
C LEU A 102 -9.74 -10.95 -0.73
N GLY A 103 -10.62 -11.92 -0.48
CA GLY A 103 -12.05 -11.67 -0.29
C GLY A 103 -12.32 -10.62 0.78
N ASN A 104 -11.72 -10.76 1.97
CA ASN A 104 -11.88 -9.81 3.07
C ASN A 104 -11.29 -8.42 2.77
N ALA A 105 -10.10 -8.37 2.17
CA ALA A 105 -9.47 -7.08 1.86
C ALA A 105 -10.27 -6.29 0.81
N ILE A 106 -10.81 -6.96 -0.21
CA ILE A 106 -11.65 -6.33 -1.24
C ILE A 106 -13.03 -5.97 -0.68
N ALA A 107 -13.63 -6.81 0.15
CA ALA A 107 -14.87 -6.51 0.87
C ALA A 107 -14.75 -5.22 1.70
N ILE A 108 -13.64 -5.05 2.45
CA ILE A 108 -13.35 -3.82 3.18
C ILE A 108 -13.25 -2.60 2.25
N LEU A 109 -12.60 -2.75 1.08
CA LEU A 109 -12.53 -1.65 0.10
C LEU A 109 -13.91 -1.29 -0.46
N ILE A 110 -14.79 -2.26 -0.67
CA ILE A 110 -16.17 -2.02 -1.10
C ILE A 110 -16.97 -1.28 -0.01
N LEU A 111 -16.83 -1.67 1.27
CA LEU A 111 -17.45 -0.93 2.38
C LEU A 111 -16.97 0.52 2.42
N ASN A 112 -15.65 0.72 2.35
CA ASN A 112 -15.05 2.05 2.33
C ASN A 112 -15.52 2.89 1.14
N TYR A 113 -15.74 2.28 -0.03
CA TYR A 113 -16.30 2.96 -1.18
C TYR A 113 -17.73 3.45 -0.93
N ILE A 114 -18.60 2.59 -0.40
CA ILE A 114 -19.99 2.95 -0.09
C ILE A 114 -20.02 4.09 0.92
N ARG A 115 -19.18 4.01 1.97
CA ARG A 115 -19.08 5.06 3.01
C ARG A 115 -18.57 6.38 2.45
N ALA A 116 -17.54 6.35 1.59
CA ALA A 116 -16.96 7.56 1.02
C ALA A 116 -17.75 8.14 -0.16
N TYR A 117 -18.82 7.48 -0.64
CA TYR A 117 -19.53 7.89 -1.84
C TYR A 117 -20.17 9.30 -1.73
N HIS A 118 -20.69 9.67 -0.56
CA HIS A 118 -21.25 11.01 -0.35
C HIS A 118 -20.21 12.14 -0.49
N LEU A 119 -18.94 11.85 -0.22
CA LEU A 119 -17.83 12.81 -0.34
C LEU A 119 -17.54 13.19 -1.81
N LEU A 120 -18.13 12.48 -2.77
CA LEU A 120 -17.89 12.70 -4.20
C LEU A 120 -18.68 13.89 -4.76
N ASP A 121 -19.71 14.34 -4.06
CA ASP A 121 -20.56 15.46 -4.48
C ASP A 121 -20.31 16.74 -3.65
N ASP A 122 -19.75 16.61 -2.44
CA ASP A 122 -19.28 17.72 -1.58
C ASP A 122 -17.84 18.13 -1.92
N VAL A 123 -17.62 18.63 -3.14
CA VAL A 123 -16.31 19.13 -3.56
C VAL A 123 -16.17 20.61 -3.22
N ASP A 124 -15.99 20.89 -1.93
CA ASP A 124 -15.46 22.19 -1.48
C ASP A 124 -13.96 22.31 -1.87
N VAL A 125 -13.47 23.54 -2.10
CA VAL A 125 -12.07 23.84 -2.47
C VAL A 125 -11.06 23.24 -1.48
N ILE A 126 -11.40 23.17 -0.20
CA ILE A 126 -10.61 22.55 0.87
C ILE A 126 -10.60 21.03 0.69
N THR A 127 -11.74 20.41 0.41
CA THR A 127 -11.85 18.99 0.04
C THR A 127 -11.03 18.68 -1.22
N LEU A 128 -11.02 19.56 -2.22
CA LEU A 128 -10.21 19.44 -3.44
C LEU A 128 -8.71 19.50 -3.14
N TRP A 129 -8.28 20.40 -2.27
CA TRP A 129 -6.89 20.50 -1.80
C TRP A 129 -6.47 19.26 -1.00
N PHE A 130 -7.33 18.80 -0.07
CA PHE A 130 -7.12 17.56 0.67
C PHE A 130 -7.11 16.35 -0.26
N THR A 131 -7.98 16.29 -1.27
CA THR A 131 -8.04 15.18 -2.22
C THR A 131 -6.82 15.16 -3.13
N ASN A 132 -6.31 16.31 -3.56
CA ASN A 132 -5.05 16.40 -4.31
C ASN A 132 -3.84 15.94 -3.49
N ARG A 133 -3.82 16.23 -2.18
CA ARG A 133 -2.78 15.75 -1.27
C ARG A 133 -2.98 14.26 -0.93
N ALA A 134 -4.22 13.82 -0.75
CA ALA A 134 -4.59 12.45 -0.47
C ALA A 134 -4.52 11.52 -1.71
N LEU A 135 -4.48 12.07 -2.93
CA LEU A 135 -4.10 11.34 -4.14
C LEU A 135 -2.66 10.85 -4.07
N GLN A 136 -1.79 11.53 -3.32
CA GLN A 136 -0.43 11.07 -3.01
C GLN A 136 -0.42 9.97 -1.93
N GLU A 137 -1.47 9.86 -1.10
CA GLU A 137 -1.56 8.92 0.04
C GLU A 137 -2.62 7.81 -0.10
N PHE A 138 -3.36 7.78 -1.21
CA PHE A 138 -4.44 6.82 -1.51
C PHE A 138 -5.48 6.66 -0.40
N SER A 139 -6.23 7.75 -0.17
CA SER A 139 -7.36 7.77 0.77
C SER A 139 -8.62 7.09 0.20
N SER A 140 -9.60 6.84 1.09
CA SER A 140 -10.94 6.33 0.70
C SER A 140 -11.66 7.24 -0.30
N ALA A 141 -11.51 8.56 -0.19
CA ALA A 141 -12.10 9.52 -1.14
C ALA A 141 -11.45 9.42 -2.53
N SER A 142 -10.12 9.35 -2.59
CA SER A 142 -9.37 9.13 -3.83
C SER A 142 -9.74 7.80 -4.48
N PHE A 143 -9.84 6.73 -3.69
CA PHE A 143 -10.31 5.43 -4.17
C PHE A 143 -11.71 5.53 -4.77
N ALA A 144 -12.65 6.14 -4.03
CA ALA A 144 -14.03 6.28 -4.46
C ALA A 144 -14.16 7.09 -5.76
N GLN A 145 -13.42 8.19 -5.88
CA GLN A 145 -13.37 8.99 -7.10
C GLN A 145 -12.86 8.17 -8.29
N ASN A 146 -11.82 7.38 -8.07
CA ASN A 146 -11.19 6.58 -9.12
C ASN A 146 -12.07 5.44 -9.64
N ILE A 147 -12.98 4.91 -8.82
CA ILE A 147 -13.85 3.77 -9.20
C ILE A 147 -15.28 4.19 -9.54
N ARG A 148 -15.73 5.41 -9.18
CA ARG A 148 -17.11 5.91 -9.39
C ARG A 148 -17.67 5.60 -10.77
N SER A 149 -16.97 6.04 -11.83
CA SER A 149 -17.41 5.89 -13.23
C SER A 149 -17.31 4.47 -13.76
N LYS A 150 -16.60 3.59 -13.06
CA LYS A 150 -16.35 2.20 -13.46
C LYS A 150 -17.29 1.21 -12.77
N THR A 151 -17.86 1.58 -11.62
CA THR A 151 -18.76 0.73 -10.82
C THR A 151 -19.90 0.10 -11.64
N SER A 152 -20.42 0.80 -12.64
CA SER A 152 -21.52 0.32 -13.49
C SER A 152 -21.10 -0.70 -14.56
N THR A 153 -19.80 -0.81 -14.87
CA THR A 153 -19.28 -1.60 -15.99
C THR A 153 -18.30 -2.68 -15.56
N TRP A 154 -17.60 -2.50 -14.45
CA TRP A 154 -16.57 -3.41 -13.98
C TRP A 154 -17.15 -4.65 -13.30
N MET A 155 -16.53 -5.79 -13.63
CA MET A 155 -16.66 -7.01 -12.85
C MET A 155 -15.84 -6.91 -11.56
N LEU A 156 -16.10 -7.80 -10.60
CA LEU A 156 -15.28 -7.89 -9.40
C LEU A 156 -13.80 -8.13 -9.73
N ASP A 157 -13.51 -8.94 -10.74
CA ASP A 157 -12.15 -9.20 -11.20
C ASP A 157 -11.42 -7.93 -11.69
N ASP A 158 -12.14 -7.01 -12.34
CA ASP A 158 -11.58 -5.73 -12.79
C ASP A 158 -11.21 -4.83 -11.60
N LEU A 159 -12.05 -4.83 -10.54
CA LEU A 159 -11.75 -4.13 -9.30
C LEU A 159 -10.47 -4.66 -8.67
N ILE A 160 -10.30 -5.98 -8.66
CA ILE A 160 -9.15 -6.65 -8.06
C ILE A 160 -7.89 -6.32 -8.85
N ARG A 161 -7.93 -6.47 -10.18
CA ARG A 161 -6.86 -6.02 -11.10
C ARG A 161 -6.45 -4.59 -10.82
N TYR A 162 -7.43 -3.70 -10.69
CA TYR A 162 -7.18 -2.30 -10.38
C TYR A 162 -6.50 -2.11 -9.02
N CYS A 163 -6.98 -2.76 -7.96
CA CYS A 163 -6.39 -2.65 -6.63
C CYS A 163 -4.92 -3.13 -6.61
N PHE A 164 -4.62 -4.24 -7.28
CA PHE A 164 -3.25 -4.73 -7.37
C PHE A 164 -2.34 -3.84 -8.20
N LYS A 165 -2.85 -3.29 -9.32
CA LYS A 165 -2.12 -2.29 -10.09
C LYS A 165 -1.75 -1.11 -9.19
N VAL A 166 -2.69 -0.58 -8.43
CA VAL A 166 -2.41 0.52 -7.48
C VAL A 166 -1.35 0.12 -6.45
N VAL A 167 -1.49 -1.05 -5.81
CA VAL A 167 -0.52 -1.53 -4.82
C VAL A 167 0.89 -1.60 -5.40
N ARG A 168 1.02 -2.14 -6.61
CA ARG A 168 2.29 -2.25 -7.33
C ARG A 168 2.85 -0.86 -7.65
N ASP A 169 2.05 0.00 -8.27
CA ASP A 169 2.48 1.33 -8.71
C ASP A 169 2.94 2.18 -7.50
N GLN A 170 2.24 2.09 -6.36
CA GLN A 170 2.66 2.72 -5.10
C GLN A 170 3.97 2.17 -4.56
N HIS A 171 4.09 0.85 -4.51
CA HIS A 171 5.30 0.21 -4.02
C HIS A 171 6.51 0.58 -4.88
N ASP A 172 6.36 0.56 -6.20
CA ASP A 172 7.44 0.94 -7.13
C ASP A 172 7.79 2.42 -7.03
N SER A 173 6.81 3.30 -6.79
CA SER A 173 7.07 4.71 -6.50
C SER A 173 7.91 4.89 -5.23
N ILE A 174 7.58 4.16 -4.15
CA ILE A 174 8.36 4.18 -2.89
C ILE A 174 9.75 3.59 -3.10
N ALA A 175 9.86 2.51 -3.87
CA ALA A 175 11.13 1.88 -4.18
C ALA A 175 12.04 2.83 -4.99
N LEU A 176 11.48 3.54 -5.98
CA LEU A 176 12.18 4.54 -6.76
C LEU A 176 12.69 5.68 -5.88
N ASP A 177 11.86 6.19 -4.98
CA ASP A 177 12.25 7.23 -4.03
C ASP A 177 13.41 6.77 -3.14
N LYS A 178 13.34 5.54 -2.59
CA LYS A 178 14.45 4.94 -1.83
C LYS A 178 15.75 4.81 -2.62
N LEU A 179 15.65 4.44 -3.91
CA LEU A 179 16.80 4.37 -4.81
C LEU A 179 17.44 5.74 -5.01
N LEU A 180 16.65 6.81 -5.15
CA LEU A 180 17.15 8.19 -5.27
C LEU A 180 17.94 8.63 -4.03
N TYR A 181 17.62 8.09 -2.85
CA TYR A 181 18.37 8.34 -1.61
C TYR A 181 19.60 7.43 -1.43
N GLY A 182 19.89 6.56 -2.39
CA GLY A 182 21.04 5.66 -2.39
C GLY A 182 20.85 4.41 -1.54
N ASN A 183 19.60 4.01 -1.27
CA ASN A 183 19.28 2.78 -0.54
C ASN A 183 19.02 1.63 -1.50
N ASP A 184 19.44 0.42 -1.11
CA ASP A 184 18.95 -0.80 -1.75
C ASP A 184 17.45 -0.96 -1.47
N THR A 185 16.69 -1.47 -2.45
CA THR A 185 15.25 -1.65 -2.32
C THR A 185 14.80 -2.94 -2.99
N TYR A 186 13.54 -3.32 -2.78
CA TYR A 186 12.87 -4.29 -3.62
C TYR A 186 11.91 -3.55 -4.54
N ARG A 187 11.68 -4.06 -5.74
CA ARG A 187 10.68 -3.53 -6.66
C ARG A 187 10.04 -4.64 -7.47
N PHE A 188 8.92 -4.31 -8.09
CA PHE A 188 8.36 -5.17 -9.12
C PHE A 188 9.14 -4.99 -10.44
N GLU A 189 9.36 -6.10 -11.13
CA GLU A 189 9.89 -6.11 -12.50
C GLU A 189 8.92 -6.89 -13.39
N GLU A 190 8.54 -6.28 -14.50
CA GLU A 190 7.75 -6.93 -15.54
C GLU A 190 8.67 -7.45 -16.65
N LYS A 191 8.53 -8.74 -16.98
CA LYS A 191 9.19 -9.35 -18.14
C LYS A 191 8.13 -10.06 -18.98
N GLY A 192 7.63 -9.36 -20.01
CA GLY A 192 6.47 -9.82 -20.77
C GLY A 192 5.21 -9.75 -19.91
N ASN A 193 4.48 -10.85 -19.79
CA ASN A 193 3.28 -10.96 -18.94
C ASN A 193 3.58 -11.42 -17.51
N ARG A 194 4.85 -11.66 -17.15
CA ARG A 194 5.23 -12.15 -15.82
C ARG A 194 5.71 -11.01 -14.94
N LEU A 195 5.19 -10.98 -13.72
CA LEU A 195 5.60 -10.08 -12.65
C LEU A 195 6.59 -10.81 -11.74
N LYS A 196 7.68 -10.13 -11.38
CA LYS A 196 8.67 -10.60 -10.40
C LYS A 196 8.82 -9.59 -9.29
N PHE A 197 9.14 -10.06 -8.10
CA PHE A 197 9.56 -9.21 -7.00
C PHE A 197 11.04 -9.47 -6.72
N LYS A 198 11.90 -8.51 -7.04
CA LYS A 198 13.36 -8.68 -6.92
C LYS A 198 13.99 -7.54 -6.16
N MET A 199 15.12 -7.84 -5.53
CA MET A 199 15.99 -6.82 -4.98
C MET A 199 16.60 -6.02 -6.14
N ASP A 200 16.45 -4.71 -6.07
CA ASP A 200 17.20 -3.79 -6.92
C ASP A 200 18.30 -3.16 -6.08
N VAL A 201 19.52 -3.34 -6.56
CA VAL A 201 20.72 -3.02 -5.81
C VAL A 201 21.30 -1.74 -6.39
N TYR A 202 21.74 -0.87 -5.50
CA TYR A 202 22.34 0.42 -5.80
C TYR A 202 23.56 0.42 -6.78
N PRO A 203 24.37 -0.66 -6.98
CA PRO A 203 25.44 -0.69 -7.97
C PRO A 203 25.05 -0.26 -9.39
N ASN A 204 23.75 -0.33 -9.73
CA ASN A 204 23.23 0.09 -11.03
C ASN A 204 23.16 1.62 -11.21
N TYR A 205 23.26 2.43 -10.15
CA TYR A 205 23.12 3.90 -10.19
C TYR A 205 24.15 4.63 -9.30
N PRO A 206 25.46 4.49 -9.57
CA PRO A 206 26.54 4.86 -8.64
C PRO A 206 26.66 6.36 -8.28
N SER A 207 26.02 7.28 -9.01
CA SER A 207 26.10 8.73 -8.78
C SER A 207 25.25 9.27 -7.62
N GLN A 208 24.37 8.46 -7.01
CA GLN A 208 23.37 8.88 -6.02
C GLN A 208 23.63 8.34 -4.61
N ARG A 209 24.86 7.92 -4.29
CA ARG A 209 25.17 7.21 -3.04
C ARG A 209 25.32 8.26 -1.97
N SER A 210 24.40 8.30 -1.02
CA SER A 210 24.77 8.79 0.30
C SER A 210 25.81 7.79 0.83
N SER A 211 27.09 8.12 0.71
CA SER A 211 28.10 7.23 1.26
C SER A 211 27.89 7.25 2.78
N LYS A 212 27.81 6.07 3.43
CA LYS A 212 27.76 5.99 4.92
C LYS A 212 28.87 6.85 5.54
N ILE A 213 30.00 6.96 4.84
CA ILE A 213 31.12 7.83 5.14
C ILE A 213 30.69 9.31 5.12
N SER A 214 29.95 9.79 4.12
CA SER A 214 29.43 11.16 4.05
C SER A 214 28.51 11.47 5.23
N SER A 215 27.63 10.55 5.62
CA SER A 215 26.75 10.73 6.79
C SER A 215 27.55 10.76 8.10
N VAL A 216 28.51 9.86 8.27
CA VAL A 216 29.40 9.86 9.46
C VAL A 216 30.25 11.13 9.50
N LEU A 217 30.80 11.57 8.37
CA LEU A 217 31.57 12.80 8.27
C LEU A 217 30.70 14.03 8.58
N ALA A 218 29.45 14.08 8.12
CA ALA A 218 28.53 15.17 8.44
C ALA A 218 28.23 15.22 9.95
N ILE A 219 28.05 14.07 10.61
CA ILE A 219 27.86 14.00 12.07
C ILE A 219 29.12 14.47 12.80
N LEU A 220 30.31 13.98 12.40
CA LEU A 220 31.58 14.39 13.00
C LEU A 220 31.84 15.89 12.83
N GLU A 221 31.40 16.47 11.70
CA GLU A 221 31.52 17.89 11.40
C GLU A 221 30.56 18.72 12.26
N GLN A 222 29.31 18.28 12.43
CA GLN A 222 28.34 18.90 13.34
C GLN A 222 28.77 18.84 14.81
N LEU A 223 29.46 17.78 15.20
CA LEU A 223 30.04 17.63 16.54
C LEU A 223 31.33 18.45 16.73
N GLY A 224 31.81 19.14 15.70
CA GLY A 224 33.03 19.93 15.75
C GLY A 224 34.32 19.10 15.84
N LEU A 225 34.26 17.80 15.48
CA LEU A 225 35.40 16.87 15.52
C LEU A 225 36.20 16.87 14.21
N ILE A 226 35.57 17.29 13.11
CA ILE A 226 36.25 17.54 11.84
C ILE A 226 35.83 18.89 11.28
N GLU A 227 36.70 19.49 10.47
CA GLU A 227 36.44 20.71 9.71
C GLU A 227 36.67 20.48 8.21
N THR A 228 35.84 21.09 7.37
CA THR A 228 35.96 21.03 5.91
C THR A 228 36.39 22.38 5.36
N HIS A 229 37.55 22.41 4.68
CA HIS A 229 38.05 23.58 3.96
C HIS A 229 38.20 23.21 2.47
N GLY A 230 37.23 23.61 1.65
CA GLY A 230 37.15 23.18 0.24
C GLY A 230 36.93 21.66 0.13
N ASN A 231 37.79 20.97 -0.61
CA ASN A 231 37.73 19.50 -0.75
C ASN A 231 38.56 18.74 0.31
N ILE A 232 39.12 19.43 1.29
CA ILE A 232 40.00 18.84 2.30
C ILE A 232 39.24 18.79 3.65
N LYS A 233 39.14 17.59 4.21
CA LYS A 233 38.61 17.35 5.57
C LYS A 233 39.76 17.11 6.54
N ARG A 234 39.74 17.76 7.70
CA ARG A 234 40.77 17.65 8.75
C ARG A 234 40.12 17.42 10.11
N LEU A 235 40.81 16.72 11.01
CA LEU A 235 40.41 16.63 12.41
C LEU A 235 40.60 17.99 13.08
N THR A 236 39.66 18.37 13.95
CA THR A 236 39.87 19.49 14.86
C THR A 236 40.78 19.07 16.02
N HIS A 237 41.15 20.04 16.87
CA HIS A 237 41.89 19.74 18.09
C HIS A 237 41.16 18.71 18.98
N ASP A 238 39.85 18.89 19.17
CA ASP A 238 39.02 17.99 19.98
C ASP A 238 38.88 16.61 19.33
N GLY A 239 38.70 16.55 18.01
CA GLY A 239 38.66 15.29 17.27
C GLY A 239 39.98 14.51 17.33
N SER A 240 41.11 15.21 17.32
CA SER A 240 42.44 14.58 17.46
C SER A 240 42.65 14.03 18.87
N LYS A 241 42.29 14.81 19.90
CA LYS A 241 42.42 14.41 21.31
C LYS A 241 41.58 13.17 21.64
N ILE A 242 40.32 13.11 21.19
CA ILE A 242 39.44 11.95 21.41
C ILE A 242 40.02 10.68 20.76
N LEU A 243 40.62 10.83 19.57
CA LEU A 243 41.23 9.70 18.87
C LEU A 243 42.48 9.20 19.59
N GLU A 244 43.33 10.11 20.09
CA GLU A 244 44.52 9.81 20.88
C GLU A 244 44.16 9.13 22.21
N ASP A 245 43.19 9.66 22.95
CA ASP A 245 42.71 9.10 24.21
C ASP A 245 42.16 7.67 24.02
N TRP A 246 41.42 7.44 22.93
CA TRP A 246 40.92 6.11 22.60
C TRP A 246 42.04 5.13 22.21
N LEU A 247 43.05 5.58 21.46
CA LEU A 247 44.21 4.75 21.10
C LEU A 247 45.03 4.36 22.32
N HIS A 248 45.20 5.28 23.27
CA HIS A 248 45.89 5.03 24.54
C HIS A 248 45.12 4.04 25.42
N ALA A 249 43.80 4.20 25.56
CA ALA A 249 42.95 3.28 26.32
C ALA A 249 42.88 1.87 25.74
N ARG A 250 43.21 1.70 24.44
CA ARG A 250 43.24 0.40 23.76
C ARG A 250 44.58 -0.32 23.88
N ALA A 251 45.63 0.42 24.21
CA ALA A 251 46.99 -0.09 24.37
C ALA A 251 47.33 -0.46 25.82
N SER A 252 46.50 -0.03 26.79
CA SER A 252 46.50 -0.42 28.21
C SER A 252 45.60 -1.62 28.47
#